data_AF-A0A7S3F4L6-F1
#
_entry.id   AF-A0A7S3F4L6-F1
#
_cell.length_a   1.000
_cell.length_b   1.000
_cell.length_c   1.000
_cell.angle_alpha   90.00
_cell.angle_beta   90.00
_cell.angle_gamma   90.00
#
_symmetry.space_group_name_H-M   'P 1'
#
loop_
_entity.id
_entity.type
_entity.pdbx_description
1 polymer ?
#
loop_
_entity_poly.entity_id
_entity_poly.type
_entity_poly.pdbx_seq_one_letter_code
_entity_poly.pdbx_strand_id
1 'polypeptide(L)'
;ANQANGTVLEFAGDKSLAPSEDWSNLMRGVVSQYLRDVPDGIGFDAAVVSTLSLGNGMGSSAALEVATATMIEAMHSLQVDPQEKALRCHRGEHTYCSTKSGLMDQYISACGVSGNALLIDCRPPFAAQQVPLADPDVTFLVANSNGKH
;
A
#
# COMPACT_ATOMS: atom_id res chain seq x y z
N ALA A 1 16.34 7.28 -0.69
CA ALA A 1 15.09 7.31 -1.47
C ALA A 1 15.22 8.40 -2.53
N ASN A 2 15.37 8.01 -3.79
CA ASN A 2 15.51 8.94 -4.91
C ASN A 2 14.23 9.76 -5.05
N GLN A 3 14.33 11.07 -4.85
CA GLN A 3 13.29 12.02 -5.22
C GLN A 3 13.26 12.09 -6.75
N ALA A 4 12.32 11.41 -7.36
CA ALA A 4 11.96 11.58 -8.76
C ALA A 4 11.05 12.82 -8.89
N ASN A 5 11.57 14.02 -8.60
CA ASN A 5 10.84 15.24 -8.89
C ASN A 5 10.79 15.42 -10.42
N GLY A 6 9.64 15.08 -11.02
CA GLY A 6 9.37 15.30 -12.45
C GLY A 6 9.80 14.16 -13.39
N THR A 7 10.17 12.99 -12.87
CA THR A 7 10.47 11.83 -13.73
C THR A 7 9.19 11.07 -14.07
N VAL A 8 8.91 10.93 -15.36
CA VAL A 8 7.86 10.03 -15.87
C VAL A 8 8.42 8.62 -15.92
N LEU A 9 7.69 7.65 -15.37
CA LEU A 9 7.99 6.23 -15.45
C LEU A 9 6.85 5.53 -16.19
N GLU A 10 7.19 4.69 -17.15
CA GLU A 10 6.23 3.91 -17.93
C GLU A 10 6.46 2.42 -17.73
N PHE A 11 5.37 1.66 -17.66
CA PHE A 11 5.41 0.21 -17.57
C PHE A 11 4.16 -0.45 -18.13
N ALA A 12 4.30 -1.70 -18.55
CA ALA A 12 3.18 -2.47 -19.07
C ALA A 12 2.15 -2.75 -17.96
N GLY A 13 0.89 -2.47 -18.26
CA GLY A 13 -0.25 -2.76 -17.40
C GLY A 13 -0.91 -4.11 -17.70
N ASP A 14 -0.20 -5.05 -18.32
CA ASP A 14 -0.74 -6.33 -18.79
C ASP A 14 0.17 -7.52 -18.37
N LYS A 15 -0.03 -8.69 -18.99
CA LYS A 15 0.74 -9.91 -18.70
C LYS A 15 2.24 -9.81 -18.99
N SER A 16 2.68 -8.80 -19.74
CA SER A 16 4.10 -8.52 -20.00
C SER A 16 4.76 -7.71 -18.88
N LEU A 17 4.00 -7.31 -17.85
CA LEU A 17 4.53 -6.60 -16.69
C LEU A 17 5.70 -7.36 -16.04
N ALA A 18 6.80 -6.63 -15.84
CA ALA A 18 8.02 -7.15 -15.25
C ALA A 18 8.51 -6.26 -14.08
N PRO A 19 9.23 -6.83 -13.10
CA PRO A 19 9.86 -6.07 -12.03
C PRO A 19 10.90 -5.04 -12.53
N SER A 20 11.15 -4.02 -11.72
CA SER A 20 12.22 -3.04 -11.93
C SER A 20 12.92 -2.69 -10.61
N GLU A 21 14.00 -1.91 -10.67
CA GLU A 21 14.71 -1.44 -9.45
C GLU A 21 14.23 -0.07 -8.95
N ASP A 22 13.30 0.57 -9.66
CA ASP A 22 12.80 1.90 -9.30
C ASP A 22 11.58 1.83 -8.36
N TRP A 23 11.15 2.99 -7.86
CA TRP A 23 10.06 3.07 -6.88
C TRP A 23 8.69 2.66 -7.44
N SER A 24 8.51 2.66 -8.77
CA SER A 24 7.26 2.21 -9.42
C SER A 24 6.99 0.74 -9.16
N ASN A 25 7.99 -0.02 -8.72
CA ASN A 25 7.87 -1.44 -8.43
C ASN A 25 6.81 -1.76 -7.36
N LEU A 26 6.54 -0.81 -6.44
CA LEU A 26 5.40 -0.88 -5.51
C LEU A 26 4.06 -0.90 -6.27
N MET A 27 3.89 0.00 -7.25
CA MET A 27 2.69 0.06 -8.09
C MET A 27 2.59 -1.13 -9.04
N ARG A 28 3.70 -1.57 -9.63
CA ARG A 28 3.77 -2.78 -10.46
C ARG A 28 3.33 -4.02 -9.67
N GLY A 29 3.81 -4.14 -8.43
CA GLY A 29 3.39 -5.17 -7.50
C GLY A 29 1.88 -5.19 -7.34
N VAL A 30 1.26 -4.04 -7.10
CA VAL A 30 -0.20 -3.93 -6.99
C VAL A 30 -0.90 -4.28 -8.32
N VAL A 31 -0.49 -3.69 -9.44
CA VAL A 31 -1.08 -3.96 -10.77
C VAL A 31 -1.08 -5.46 -11.07
N SER A 32 0.03 -6.16 -10.81
CA SER A 32 0.15 -7.60 -11.02
C SER A 32 -0.93 -8.41 -10.30
N GLN A 33 -1.37 -7.95 -9.12
CA GLN A 33 -2.38 -8.62 -8.32
C GLN A 33 -3.79 -8.40 -8.85
N TYR A 34 -4.03 -7.33 -9.62
CA TYR A 34 -5.33 -7.01 -10.20
C TYR A 34 -5.51 -7.49 -11.65
N LEU A 35 -4.43 -7.90 -12.34
CA LEU A 35 -4.52 -8.45 -13.71
C LEU A 35 -5.44 -9.67 -13.83
N ARG A 36 -5.64 -10.42 -12.74
CA ARG A 36 -6.58 -11.55 -12.71
C ARG A 36 -8.05 -11.11 -12.80
N ASP A 37 -8.34 -9.90 -12.35
CA ASP A 37 -9.69 -9.32 -12.36
C ASP A 37 -9.91 -8.43 -13.59
N VAL A 38 -8.82 -7.94 -14.21
CA VAL A 38 -8.82 -7.10 -15.41
C VAL A 38 -7.91 -7.71 -16.48
N PRO A 39 -8.37 -8.77 -17.19
CA PRO A 39 -7.52 -9.57 -18.07
C PRO A 39 -7.06 -8.83 -19.34
N ASP A 40 -7.78 -7.78 -19.74
CA ASP A 40 -7.45 -6.93 -20.89
C ASP A 40 -6.35 -5.90 -20.57
N GLY A 41 -5.92 -5.83 -19.30
CA GLY A 41 -4.90 -4.92 -18.81
C GLY A 41 -5.45 -3.68 -18.12
N ILE A 42 -4.57 -2.99 -17.41
CA ILE A 42 -4.85 -1.82 -16.56
C ILE A 42 -3.98 -0.67 -17.04
N GLY A 43 -4.57 0.32 -17.71
CA GLY A 43 -3.84 1.49 -18.22
C GLY A 43 -4.30 2.78 -17.54
N PHE A 44 -3.36 3.59 -17.09
CA PHE A 44 -3.61 4.92 -16.51
C PHE A 44 -2.36 5.81 -16.59
N ASP A 45 -2.60 7.12 -16.59
CA ASP A 45 -1.59 8.13 -16.25
C ASP A 45 -1.89 8.66 -14.85
N ALA A 46 -0.89 8.67 -13.97
CA ALA A 46 -1.06 9.10 -12.58
C ALA A 46 0.11 9.98 -12.11
N ALA A 47 -0.22 10.97 -11.28
CA ALA A 47 0.74 11.79 -10.56
C ALA A 47 0.68 11.45 -9.06
N VAL A 48 1.82 11.12 -8.46
CA VAL A 48 1.91 10.78 -7.03
C VAL A 48 2.41 12.00 -6.26
N VAL A 49 1.59 12.47 -5.32
CA VAL A 49 1.94 13.52 -4.37
C VAL A 49 1.74 12.95 -2.96
N SER A 50 2.76 13.08 -2.12
CA SER A 50 2.72 12.54 -0.76
C SER A 50 3.25 13.55 0.25
N THR A 51 2.56 13.66 1.37
CA THR A 51 3.02 14.38 2.56
C THR A 51 3.72 13.45 3.55
N LEU A 52 3.76 12.14 3.29
CA LEU A 52 4.46 11.17 4.13
C LEU A 52 5.96 11.28 3.89
N SER A 53 6.73 11.37 4.97
CA SER A 53 8.18 11.36 4.87
C SER A 53 8.68 9.98 4.45
N LEU A 54 9.30 9.90 3.27
CA LEU A 54 9.85 8.66 2.73
C LEU A 54 11.00 8.13 3.61
N GLY A 55 10.95 6.84 3.95
CA GLY A 55 12.05 6.15 4.64
C GLY A 55 12.14 6.38 6.16
N ASN A 56 11.15 7.00 6.79
CA ASN A 56 11.14 7.28 8.23
C ASN A 56 10.25 6.31 9.04
N GLY A 57 9.96 5.11 8.52
CA GLY A 57 9.18 4.09 9.24
C GLY A 57 7.69 4.41 9.44
N MET A 58 7.11 5.30 8.63
CA MET A 58 5.68 5.67 8.69
C MET A 58 4.82 5.01 7.60
N GLY A 59 5.19 3.83 7.12
CA GLY A 59 4.37 3.06 6.16
C GLY A 59 4.16 3.72 4.78
N SER A 60 5.12 4.53 4.30
CA SER A 60 4.97 5.25 3.02
C SER A 60 4.84 4.34 1.79
N SER A 61 5.40 3.12 1.82
CA SER A 61 5.22 2.11 0.77
C SER A 61 3.78 1.59 0.75
N ALA A 62 3.28 1.12 1.88
CA ALA A 62 1.91 0.61 2.00
C ALA A 62 0.85 1.66 1.67
N ALA A 63 1.08 2.93 2.00
CA ALA A 63 0.18 4.02 1.59
C ALA A 63 0.09 4.13 0.06
N LEU A 64 1.22 4.08 -0.66
CA LEU A 64 1.24 4.11 -2.12
C LEU A 64 0.58 2.88 -2.73
N GLU A 65 0.84 1.70 -2.18
CA GLU A 65 0.26 0.43 -2.65
C GLU A 65 -1.26 0.42 -2.50
N VAL A 66 -1.77 0.76 -1.31
CA VAL A 66 -3.21 0.78 -1.02
C VAL A 66 -3.92 1.89 -1.80
N ALA A 67 -3.28 3.05 -2.01
CA ALA A 67 -3.81 4.09 -2.88
C ALA A 67 -3.91 3.61 -4.34
N THR A 68 -2.88 2.93 -4.85
CA THR A 68 -2.87 2.36 -6.20
C THR A 68 -3.97 1.31 -6.35
N ALA A 69 -4.13 0.41 -5.38
CA ALA A 69 -5.18 -0.60 -5.38
C ALA A 69 -6.58 0.05 -5.41
N THR A 70 -6.79 1.06 -4.57
CA THR A 70 -8.06 1.79 -4.49
C THR A 70 -8.38 2.52 -5.79
N MET A 71 -7.38 3.10 -6.46
CA MET A 71 -7.54 3.71 -7.78
C MET A 71 -7.95 2.69 -8.84
N ILE A 72 -7.27 1.53 -8.90
CA ILE A 72 -7.59 0.45 -9.85
C ILE A 72 -9.02 -0.06 -9.61
N GLU A 73 -9.40 -0.29 -8.36
CA GLU A 73 -10.75 -0.70 -8.00
C GLU A 73 -11.81 0.31 -8.46
N ALA A 74 -11.57 1.60 -8.27
CA ALA A 74 -12.46 2.66 -8.71
C ALA A 74 -12.58 2.72 -10.24
N MET A 75 -11.46 2.62 -10.97
CA MET A 75 -11.44 2.65 -12.43
C MET A 75 -12.22 1.48 -13.06
N HIS A 76 -12.14 0.30 -12.44
CA HIS A 76 -12.72 -0.93 -12.97
C HIS A 76 -14.00 -1.38 -12.23
N SER A 77 -14.54 -0.53 -11.35
CA SER A 77 -15.74 -0.84 -10.53
C SER A 77 -15.63 -2.15 -9.74
N LEU A 78 -14.42 -2.49 -9.26
CA LEU A 78 -14.18 -3.68 -8.47
C LEU A 78 -14.55 -3.42 -7.01
N GLN A 79 -15.15 -4.43 -6.36
CA GLN A 79 -15.46 -4.40 -4.93
C GLN A 79 -14.62 -5.47 -4.24
N VAL A 80 -13.53 -5.05 -3.61
CA VAL A 80 -12.61 -5.94 -2.89
C VAL A 80 -12.71 -5.63 -1.41
N ASP A 81 -12.83 -6.69 -0.60
CA ASP A 81 -12.78 -6.57 0.86
C ASP A 81 -11.47 -5.87 1.29
N PRO A 82 -11.50 -4.92 2.25
CA PRO A 82 -10.30 -4.20 2.68
C PRO A 82 -9.15 -5.10 3.17
N GLN A 83 -9.43 -6.24 3.80
CA GLN A 83 -8.38 -7.17 4.22
C GLN A 83 -7.78 -7.88 3.01
N GLU A 84 -8.60 -8.29 2.05
CA GLU A 84 -8.09 -8.86 0.78
C GLU A 84 -7.31 -7.82 -0.03
N LYS A 85 -7.72 -6.55 -0.03
CA LYS A 85 -6.94 -5.44 -0.61
C LYS A 85 -5.56 -5.34 0.03
N ALA A 86 -5.48 -5.37 1.36
CA ALA A 86 -4.22 -5.35 2.10
C ALA A 86 -3.33 -6.55 1.74
N LEU A 87 -3.91 -7.75 1.66
CA LEU A 87 -3.20 -8.98 1.28
C LEU A 87 -2.73 -8.97 -0.18
N ARG A 88 -3.50 -8.37 -1.10
CA ARG A 88 -3.04 -8.13 -2.48
C ARG A 88 -1.83 -7.19 -2.48
N CYS A 89 -1.90 -6.06 -1.79
CA CYS A 89 -0.76 -5.13 -1.69
C CYS A 89 0.49 -5.82 -1.13
N HIS A 90 0.36 -6.53 -0.01
CA HIS A 90 1.44 -7.28 0.62
C HIS A 90 2.08 -8.34 -0.32
N ARG A 91 1.26 -9.13 -1.03
CA ARG A 91 1.76 -10.09 -2.03
C ARG A 91 2.47 -9.40 -3.19
N GLY A 92 1.94 -8.26 -3.64
CA GLY A 92 2.56 -7.42 -4.66
C GLY A 92 3.96 -6.96 -4.24
N GLU A 93 4.08 -6.41 -3.03
CA GLU A 93 5.34 -5.95 -2.45
C GLU A 93 6.38 -7.09 -2.41
N HIS A 94 6.00 -8.26 -1.88
CA HIS A 94 6.90 -9.40 -1.73
C HIS A 94 7.36 -9.95 -3.08
N THR A 95 6.49 -9.93 -4.09
CA THR A 95 6.78 -10.46 -5.42
C THR A 95 7.68 -9.53 -6.22
N TYR A 96 7.48 -8.21 -6.11
CA TYR A 96 8.18 -7.23 -6.94
C TYR A 96 9.37 -6.60 -6.22
N CYS A 97 9.21 -6.16 -4.98
CA CYS A 97 10.23 -5.39 -4.25
C CYS A 97 11.23 -6.26 -3.49
N SER A 98 11.05 -7.59 -3.45
CA SER A 98 11.88 -8.54 -2.68
C SER A 98 12.03 -8.18 -1.19
N THR A 99 11.16 -7.33 -0.66
CA THR A 99 11.16 -6.88 0.73
C THR A 99 10.58 -7.96 1.62
N LYS A 100 11.23 -8.19 2.77
CA LYS A 100 10.70 -9.07 3.82
C LYS A 100 9.90 -8.23 4.82
N SER A 101 8.75 -7.71 4.39
CA SER A 101 7.84 -6.91 5.23
C SER A 101 6.76 -7.77 5.89
N GLY A 102 6.28 -7.34 7.06
CA GLY A 102 5.03 -7.86 7.63
C GLY A 102 3.80 -7.25 6.96
N LEU A 103 2.61 -7.74 7.31
CA LEU A 103 1.32 -7.26 6.75
C LEU A 103 0.76 -5.99 7.40
N MET A 104 1.36 -5.53 8.51
CA MET A 104 0.77 -4.53 9.39
C MET A 104 0.45 -3.23 8.66
N ASP A 105 1.40 -2.73 7.87
CA ASP A 105 1.30 -1.43 7.21
C ASP A 105 0.17 -1.41 6.16
N GLN A 106 0.08 -2.47 5.33
CA GLN A 106 -1.01 -2.60 4.36
C GLN A 106 -2.37 -2.77 5.05
N TYR A 107 -2.43 -3.51 6.16
CA TYR A 107 -3.67 -3.71 6.91
C TYR A 107 -4.18 -2.41 7.52
N ILE A 108 -3.35 -1.66 8.26
CA ILE A 108 -3.80 -0.40 8.86
C ILE A 108 -4.15 0.64 7.80
N SER A 109 -3.41 0.67 6.69
CA SER A 109 -3.67 1.57 5.56
C SER A 109 -5.02 1.28 4.88
N ALA A 110 -5.39 0.00 4.70
CA ALA A 110 -6.63 -0.39 4.04
C ALA A 110 -7.85 -0.46 4.99
N CYS A 111 -7.65 -0.85 6.25
CA CYS A 111 -8.73 -1.18 7.19
C CYS A 111 -8.91 -0.16 8.33
N GLY A 112 -8.08 0.88 8.38
CA GLY A 112 -8.13 1.90 9.42
C GLY A 112 -9.48 2.62 9.46
N VAL A 113 -10.01 2.82 10.68
CA VAL A 113 -11.23 3.59 10.92
C VAL A 113 -10.89 4.75 11.85
N SER A 114 -11.40 5.95 11.53
CA SER A 114 -11.18 7.13 12.35
C SER A 114 -11.57 6.89 13.82
N GLY A 115 -10.74 7.36 14.75
CA GLY A 115 -10.94 7.16 16.19
C GLY A 115 -10.67 5.74 16.70
N ASN A 116 -10.07 4.86 15.89
CA ASN A 116 -9.75 3.49 16.29
C ASN A 116 -8.29 3.15 15.97
N ALA A 117 -7.68 2.35 16.85
CA ALA A 117 -6.53 1.54 16.52
C ALA A 117 -7.01 0.21 15.89
N LEU A 118 -6.10 -0.52 15.25
CA LEU A 118 -6.40 -1.83 14.67
C LEU A 118 -5.56 -2.90 15.35
N LEU A 119 -6.21 -3.85 16.02
CA LEU A 119 -5.58 -5.07 16.51
C LEU A 119 -5.56 -6.08 15.36
N ILE A 120 -4.36 -6.49 14.93
CA ILE A 120 -4.16 -7.41 13.80
C ILE A 120 -3.62 -8.75 14.34
N ASP A 121 -4.33 -9.85 14.07
CA ASP A 121 -3.77 -11.18 14.21
C ASP A 121 -3.04 -11.55 12.92
N CYS A 122 -1.71 -11.51 13.00
CA CYS A 122 -0.82 -11.80 11.89
C CYS A 122 -0.68 -13.30 11.58
N ARG A 123 -1.41 -14.18 12.29
CA ARG A 123 -1.40 -15.63 12.01
C ARG A 123 -2.58 -15.99 11.13
N PRO A 124 -2.40 -16.88 10.15
CA PRO A 124 -3.52 -17.45 9.42
C PRO A 124 -4.47 -18.23 10.36
N PRO A 125 -5.80 -18.07 10.21
CA PRO A 125 -6.49 -17.15 9.31
C PRO A 125 -6.43 -15.70 9.82
N PHE A 126 -5.86 -14.80 9.00
CA PHE A 126 -5.66 -13.40 9.40
C PHE A 126 -6.96 -12.75 9.86
N ALA A 127 -6.89 -11.93 10.90
CA ALA A 127 -8.04 -11.23 11.45
C ALA A 127 -7.66 -9.84 11.92
N ALA A 128 -8.62 -8.93 11.91
CA ALA A 128 -8.44 -7.57 12.41
C ALA A 128 -9.67 -7.12 13.22
N GLN A 129 -9.41 -6.42 14.32
CA GLN A 129 -10.43 -5.89 15.21
C GLN A 129 -10.17 -4.41 15.48
N GLN A 130 -11.19 -3.57 15.31
CA GLN A 130 -11.13 -2.16 15.69
C GLN A 130 -11.08 -2.02 17.21
N VAL A 131 -10.19 -1.18 17.70
CA VAL A 131 -10.01 -0.86 19.11
C VAL A 131 -10.25 0.64 19.28
N PRO A 132 -11.37 1.07 19.87
CA PRO A 132 -11.69 2.49 20.03
C PRO A 132 -10.63 3.23 20.85
N LEU A 133 -10.19 4.38 20.33
CA LEU A 133 -9.35 5.36 21.03
C LEU A 133 -10.25 6.48 21.56
N ALA A 134 -11.10 6.12 22.52
CA ALA A 134 -12.20 6.98 22.98
C ALA A 134 -11.86 7.83 24.23
N ASP A 135 -10.71 7.63 24.85
CA ASP A 135 -10.30 8.37 26.04
C ASP A 135 -9.84 9.80 25.64
N PRO A 136 -10.60 10.85 26.00
CA PRO A 136 -10.27 12.22 25.62
C PRO A 136 -9.01 12.75 26.33
N ASP A 137 -8.58 12.12 27.41
CA ASP A 137 -7.39 12.51 28.17
C ASP A 137 -6.10 11.88 27.60
N VAL A 138 -6.22 11.02 26.58
CA VAL A 138 -5.11 10.34 25.93
C VAL A 138 -4.82 10.96 24.56
N THR A 139 -3.54 11.25 24.30
CA THR A 139 -3.06 11.69 22.98
C THR A 139 -1.80 10.92 22.59
N PHE A 140 -1.67 10.62 21.30
CA PHE A 140 -0.48 10.01 20.73
C PHE A 140 0.39 11.07 20.08
N LEU A 141 1.62 11.23 20.57
CA LEU A 141 2.62 12.11 19.98
C LEU A 141 3.63 11.29 19.18
N VAL A 142 3.74 11.56 17.88
CA VAL A 142 4.79 10.98 17.02
C VAL A 142 6.02 11.88 17.07
N ALA A 143 7.13 11.38 17.60
CA ALA A 143 8.41 12.07 17.64
C ALA A 143 9.43 11.37 16.72
N ASN A 144 9.81 12.03 15.62
CA ASN A 144 10.78 11.49 14.67
C ASN A 144 12.21 11.81 15.12
N SER A 145 13.07 10.79 15.20
CA SER A 145 14.48 10.92 15.61
C SER A 145 15.37 11.63 14.57
N ASN A 146 14.89 11.78 13.32
CA ASN A 146 15.65 12.22 12.15
C ASN A 146 16.86 11.33 11.79
N GLY A 147 16.97 10.15 12.39
CA GLY A 147 17.92 9.11 11.98
C GLY A 147 17.45 8.42 10.69
N LYS A 148 18.40 7.98 9.85
CA LYS A 148 18.10 7.17 8.67
C LYS A 148 18.05 5.69 9.05
N HIS A 149 17.07 4.96 8.50
CA HIS A 149 16.91 3.50 8.63
C HIS A 149 17.00 2.83 7.26
#